data_AF-A0A7S2GYS7-F1
#
_entry.id   AF-A0A7S2GYS7-F1
#
_cell.length_a   1.000
_cell.length_b   1.000
_cell.length_c   1.000
_cell.angle_alpha   90.00
_cell.angle_beta   90.00
_cell.angle_gamma   90.00
#
_symmetry.space_group_name_H-M   'P 1'
#
loop_
_entity.id
_entity.type
_entity.pdbx_description
1 polymer ?
#
loop_
_entity_poly.entity_id
_entity_poly.type
_entity_poly.pdbx_seq_one_letter_code
_entity_poly.pdbx_strand_id
1 'polypeptide(L)'
;NGDHVRRSGACATQTCEEMVGLNHFLRAKLFAMLEAICASDEAVSVILDEDTAINTTALRAWLAEPPQAKLLRAQEPLYAGAVSRAAVPQVSGGPGIVLSRSAAKRMCSASCGKLVDPLMHGKNGGGIGGDAFLGKCAQLAKITPSNSSLFSRQPSWAVPAANYVSFHRTKPVAGKYDFIADPRCSIITEAGDPKRPWDVDYRCMPYFAVVGAPKAGTTSLFGYLAQHPEIVKPFTKEMQLFTPIANLQKGMHMTPASYTGFFPHINPR
;
A
#
# COMPACT_ATOMS: atom_id res chain seq x y z
N ASN A 1 -7.23 10.35 -50.29
CA ASN A 1 -7.94 10.90 -49.13
C ASN A 1 -8.89 9.88 -48.56
N GLY A 2 -8.47 9.17 -47.53
CA GLY A 2 -9.27 8.16 -46.86
C GLY A 2 -8.45 7.27 -45.94
N ASP A 3 -7.64 7.87 -45.05
CA ASP A 3 -6.92 7.13 -44.01
C ASP A 3 -7.90 6.67 -42.93
N HIS A 4 -8.55 5.54 -43.19
CA HIS A 4 -9.17 4.74 -42.15
C HIS A 4 -8.07 4.09 -41.30
N VAL A 5 -7.63 4.81 -40.27
CA VAL A 5 -6.85 4.25 -39.17
C VAL A 5 -7.65 3.11 -38.56
N ARG A 6 -7.30 1.87 -38.92
CA ARG A 6 -7.78 0.65 -38.28
C ARG A 6 -7.37 0.71 -36.81
N ARG A 7 -8.29 1.13 -35.93
CA ARG A 7 -8.17 0.91 -34.49
C ARG A 7 -8.16 -0.61 -34.28
N SER A 8 -6.97 -1.17 -34.13
CA SER A 8 -6.74 -2.56 -33.77
C SER A 8 -7.44 -2.86 -32.45
N GLY A 9 -8.55 -3.60 -32.48
CA GLY A 9 -9.14 -4.37 -31.40
C GLY A 9 -8.95 -3.87 -29.96
N ALA A 10 -9.23 -2.59 -29.70
CA ALA A 10 -9.13 -2.03 -28.36
C ALA A 10 -10.26 -2.59 -27.48
N CYS A 11 -9.88 -3.16 -26.33
CA CYS A 11 -10.76 -3.72 -25.32
C CYS A 11 -11.89 -2.73 -24.94
N ALA A 12 -13.11 -2.99 -25.40
CA ALA A 12 -14.25 -2.08 -25.30
C ALA A 12 -15.07 -2.22 -24.01
N THR A 13 -14.57 -2.93 -23.00
CA THR A 13 -15.28 -3.15 -21.74
C THR A 13 -14.82 -2.17 -20.66
N GLN A 14 -15.75 -1.66 -19.85
CA GLN A 14 -15.52 -0.79 -18.68
C GLN A 14 -14.38 -1.29 -17.77
N THR A 15 -14.20 -2.61 -17.70
CA THR A 15 -13.13 -3.27 -16.95
C THR A 15 -11.72 -2.93 -17.44
N CYS A 16 -11.53 -2.63 -18.72
CA CYS A 16 -10.22 -2.29 -19.28
C CYS A 16 -9.80 -0.86 -18.93
N GLU A 17 -10.70 0.12 -18.98
CA GLU A 17 -10.42 1.50 -18.56
C GLU A 17 -10.06 1.58 -17.07
N GLU A 18 -10.77 0.84 -16.22
CA GLU A 18 -10.46 0.75 -14.79
C GLU A 18 -9.06 0.15 -14.52
N MET A 19 -8.68 -0.90 -15.27
CA MET A 19 -7.36 -1.52 -15.14
C MET A 19 -6.24 -0.59 -15.63
N VAL A 20 -6.50 0.23 -16.64
CA VAL A 20 -5.56 1.28 -17.10
C VAL A 20 -5.39 2.33 -16.01
N GLY A 21 -6.49 2.80 -15.41
CA GLY A 21 -6.47 3.73 -14.29
C GLY A 21 -5.69 3.20 -13.09
N LEU A 22 -5.92 1.94 -12.70
CA LEU A 22 -5.21 1.29 -11.59
C LEU A 22 -3.71 1.17 -11.88
N ASN A 23 -3.32 0.73 -13.07
CA ASN A 23 -1.91 0.65 -13.46
C ASN A 23 -1.25 2.03 -13.51
N HIS A 24 -1.95 3.07 -13.95
CA HIS A 24 -1.45 4.44 -13.91
C HIS A 24 -1.23 4.91 -12.47
N PHE A 25 -2.20 4.68 -11.58
CA PHE A 25 -2.08 5.00 -10.16
C PHE A 25 -0.89 4.29 -9.50
N LEU A 26 -0.73 2.98 -9.72
CA LEU A 26 0.39 2.22 -9.16
C LEU A 26 1.75 2.74 -9.63
N ARG A 27 1.86 3.13 -10.91
CA ARG A 27 3.07 3.74 -11.47
C ARG A 27 3.35 5.10 -10.86
N ALA A 28 2.34 5.95 -10.73
CA ALA A 28 2.48 7.26 -10.09
C ALA A 28 2.92 7.13 -8.62
N LYS A 29 2.32 6.18 -7.88
CA LYS A 29 2.71 5.86 -6.50
C LYS A 29 4.17 5.44 -6.41
N LEU A 30 4.59 4.48 -7.25
CA LEU A 30 5.98 4.02 -7.24
C LEU A 30 6.96 5.08 -7.72
N PHE A 31 6.57 5.95 -8.63
CA PHE A 31 7.39 7.08 -9.05
C PHE A 31 7.61 8.05 -7.88
N ALA A 32 6.54 8.43 -7.16
CA ALA A 32 6.66 9.28 -5.97
C ALA A 32 7.51 8.61 -4.87
N MET A 33 7.35 7.30 -4.64
CA MET A 33 8.20 6.55 -3.71
C MET A 33 9.67 6.57 -4.15
N LEU A 34 9.94 6.40 -5.45
CA LEU A 34 11.29 6.45 -6.00
C LEU A 34 11.91 7.85 -5.82
N GLU A 35 11.17 8.92 -6.07
CA GLU A 35 11.61 10.29 -5.81
C GLU A 35 11.95 10.51 -4.33
N ALA A 36 11.11 10.02 -3.42
CA ALA A 36 11.39 10.08 -1.98
C ALA A 36 12.66 9.30 -1.59
N ILE A 37 12.85 8.10 -2.15
CA ILE A 37 14.08 7.30 -1.95
C ILE A 37 15.29 8.04 -2.52
N CYS A 38 15.17 8.70 -3.67
CA CYS A 38 16.25 9.47 -4.29
C CYS A 38 16.67 10.70 -3.47
N ALA A 39 15.70 11.35 -2.83
CA ALA A 39 15.93 12.47 -1.91
C ALA A 39 16.52 12.02 -0.56
N SER A 40 16.37 10.73 -0.21
CA SER A 40 16.85 10.17 1.05
C SER A 40 18.38 10.02 1.11
N ASP A 41 18.91 10.04 2.34
CA ASP A 41 20.29 9.70 2.68
C ASP A 41 20.52 8.22 2.97
N GLU A 42 19.46 7.42 3.04
CA GLU A 42 19.53 6.00 3.36
C GLU A 42 20.36 5.22 2.33
N ALA A 43 21.28 4.38 2.82
CA ALA A 43 22.15 3.57 1.96
C ALA A 43 21.36 2.53 1.16
N VAL A 44 20.28 2.01 1.75
CA VAL A 44 19.41 0.98 1.19
C VAL A 44 17.96 1.31 1.52
N SER A 45 17.08 1.14 0.55
CA SER A 45 15.63 1.22 0.72
C SER A 45 14.98 -0.10 0.32
N VAL A 46 13.87 -0.42 0.97
CA VAL A 46 13.08 -1.62 0.71
C VAL A 46 11.67 -1.20 0.33
N ILE A 47 11.19 -1.65 -0.82
CA ILE A 47 9.81 -1.47 -1.27
C ILE A 47 9.09 -2.80 -1.02
N LEU A 48 7.98 -2.74 -0.30
CA LEU A 48 7.20 -3.90 0.12
C LEU A 48 5.73 -3.65 -0.20
N ASP A 49 4.98 -4.72 -0.48
CA ASP A 49 3.53 -4.68 -0.44
C ASP A 49 3.05 -4.71 1.03
N GLU A 50 1.81 -4.26 1.26
CA GLU A 50 1.21 -4.17 2.61
C GLU A 50 1.11 -5.53 3.31
N ASP A 51 0.97 -6.60 2.53
CA ASP A 51 0.89 -7.98 2.96
C ASP A 51 2.26 -8.69 2.97
N THR A 52 3.35 -7.98 2.70
CA THR A 52 4.70 -8.54 2.73
C THR A 52 5.31 -8.44 4.12
N ALA A 53 5.69 -9.59 4.68
CA ALA A 53 6.40 -9.66 5.94
C ALA A 53 7.92 -9.64 5.73
N ILE A 54 8.64 -8.82 6.50
CA ILE A 54 10.11 -8.71 6.43
C ILE A 54 10.80 -9.28 7.67
N ASN A 55 11.73 -10.23 7.47
CA ASN A 55 12.68 -10.65 8.50
C ASN A 55 13.91 -9.73 8.45
N THR A 56 13.95 -8.73 9.32
CA THR A 56 14.98 -7.67 9.29
C THR A 56 16.38 -8.21 9.63
N THR A 57 16.49 -9.22 10.49
CA THR A 57 17.76 -9.88 10.81
C THR A 57 18.34 -10.59 9.59
N ALA A 58 17.51 -11.39 8.91
CA ALA A 58 17.93 -12.09 7.69
C ALA A 58 18.30 -11.11 6.57
N LEU A 59 17.52 -10.03 6.41
CA LEU A 59 17.84 -9.00 5.42
C LEU A 59 19.17 -8.30 5.72
N ARG A 60 19.44 -7.93 6.99
CA ARG A 60 20.70 -7.30 7.38
C ARG A 60 21.89 -8.22 7.16
N ALA A 61 21.77 -9.49 7.52
CA ALA A 61 22.80 -10.50 7.27
C ALA A 61 23.10 -10.59 5.76
N TRP A 62 22.06 -10.73 4.94
CA TRP A 62 22.19 -10.80 3.49
C TRP A 62 22.82 -9.52 2.88
N LEU A 63 22.48 -8.33 3.37
CA LEU A 63 23.11 -7.08 2.91
C LEU A 63 24.59 -6.96 3.31
N ALA A 64 25.00 -7.64 4.39
CA ALA A 64 26.38 -7.67 4.87
C ALA A 64 27.25 -8.73 4.16
N GLU A 65 26.64 -9.65 3.41
CA GLU A 65 27.35 -10.69 2.66
C GLU A 65 27.79 -10.20 1.26
N PRO A 66 28.88 -10.76 0.69
CA PRO A 66 29.20 -10.56 -0.72
C PRO A 66 28.20 -11.26 -1.66
N PRO A 67 27.86 -10.67 -2.83
CA PRO A 67 28.43 -9.44 -3.39
C PRO A 67 27.80 -8.14 -2.88
N GLN A 68 26.70 -8.19 -2.12
CA GLN A 68 25.90 -7.02 -1.74
C GLN A 68 26.74 -6.01 -0.95
N ALA A 69 27.47 -6.45 0.08
CA ALA A 69 28.33 -5.58 0.87
C ALA A 69 29.47 -4.94 0.06
N LYS A 70 29.92 -5.58 -1.03
CA LYS A 70 30.92 -5.00 -1.93
C LYS A 70 30.30 -3.88 -2.76
N LEU A 71 29.12 -4.11 -3.32
CA LEU A 71 28.38 -3.11 -4.10
C LEU A 71 28.04 -1.89 -3.23
N LEU A 72 27.51 -2.10 -2.02
CA LEU A 72 27.12 -1.01 -1.13
C LEU A 72 28.32 -0.15 -0.69
N ARG A 73 29.46 -0.76 -0.33
CA ARG A 73 30.69 -0.02 0.00
C ARG A 73 31.26 0.75 -1.18
N ALA A 74 31.18 0.19 -2.38
CA ALA A 74 31.60 0.85 -3.61
C ALA A 74 30.57 1.87 -4.14
N GLN A 75 29.43 2.04 -3.45
CA GLN A 75 28.29 2.83 -3.92
C GLN A 75 27.80 2.43 -5.33
N GLU A 76 27.93 1.15 -5.68
CA GLU A 76 27.43 0.58 -6.93
C GLU A 76 25.94 0.23 -6.82
N PRO A 77 25.19 0.26 -7.94
CA PRO A 77 23.76 0.04 -7.91
C PRO A 77 23.44 -1.40 -7.53
N LEU A 78 22.59 -1.56 -6.52
CA LEU A 78 21.95 -2.82 -6.14
C LEU A 78 20.45 -2.67 -6.38
N TYR A 79 19.91 -3.48 -7.27
CA TYR A 79 18.47 -3.66 -7.47
C TYR A 79 18.20 -5.16 -7.34
N ALA A 80 17.55 -5.58 -6.27
CA ALA A 80 17.49 -6.99 -5.91
C ALA A 80 16.12 -7.43 -5.42
N GLY A 81 15.83 -8.70 -5.61
CA GLY A 81 14.66 -9.40 -5.07
C GLY A 81 14.39 -10.70 -5.83
N ALA A 82 13.14 -11.15 -5.86
CA ALA A 82 12.74 -12.31 -6.64
C ALA A 82 12.67 -11.97 -8.12
N VAL A 83 13.61 -12.42 -8.94
CA VAL A 83 13.63 -12.05 -10.38
C VAL A 83 12.67 -12.94 -11.17
N SER A 84 11.73 -12.29 -11.87
CA SER A 84 10.84 -12.96 -12.81
C SER A 84 11.58 -13.29 -14.11
N ARG A 85 11.35 -14.49 -14.66
CA ARG A 85 11.88 -14.94 -15.97
C ARG A 85 11.11 -14.36 -17.16
N ALA A 86 10.54 -13.17 -17.02
CA ALA A 86 9.88 -12.49 -18.13
C ALA A 86 10.88 -12.11 -19.24
N ALA A 87 10.37 -11.72 -20.40
CA ALA A 87 11.19 -11.29 -21.55
C ALA A 87 12.16 -10.14 -21.20
N VAL A 88 11.84 -9.35 -20.17
CA VAL A 88 12.76 -8.41 -19.53
C VAL A 88 12.92 -8.86 -18.09
N PRO A 89 14.14 -9.25 -17.66
CA PRO A 89 14.40 -9.56 -16.26
C PRO A 89 14.02 -8.38 -15.37
N GLN A 90 13.17 -8.62 -14.39
CA GLN A 90 12.71 -7.62 -13.43
C GLN A 90 12.49 -8.27 -12.07
N VAL A 91 12.63 -7.48 -11.01
CA VAL A 91 12.31 -7.96 -9.66
C VAL A 91 10.79 -7.92 -9.47
N SER A 92 10.21 -8.99 -8.94
CA SER A 92 8.79 -9.06 -8.62
C SER A 92 8.47 -8.25 -7.37
N GLY A 93 7.37 -7.49 -7.41
CA GLY A 93 6.94 -6.63 -6.30
C GLY A 93 6.55 -7.40 -5.02
N GLY A 94 5.74 -8.46 -5.17
CA GLY A 94 5.15 -9.16 -4.01
C GLY A 94 6.15 -9.68 -2.97
N PRO A 95 7.28 -10.31 -3.36
CA PRO A 95 8.30 -10.73 -2.40
C PRO A 95 9.11 -9.60 -1.76
N GLY A 96 8.92 -8.35 -2.19
CA GLY A 96 9.74 -7.20 -1.82
C GLY A 96 10.89 -6.92 -2.79
N ILE A 97 11.30 -5.65 -2.81
CA ILE A 97 12.35 -5.11 -3.67
C ILE A 97 13.35 -4.35 -2.80
N VAL A 98 14.64 -4.58 -3.02
CA VAL A 98 15.73 -3.79 -2.42
C VAL A 98 16.38 -2.89 -3.46
N LEU A 99 16.62 -1.64 -3.08
CA LEU A 99 17.32 -0.63 -3.86
C LEU A 99 18.46 -0.04 -3.03
N SER A 100 19.70 -0.04 -3.55
CA SER A 100 20.73 0.86 -2.99
C SER A 100 20.45 2.30 -3.38
N ARG A 101 21.02 3.23 -2.61
CA ARG A 101 20.99 4.66 -2.92
C ARG A 101 21.45 4.99 -4.33
N SER A 102 22.52 4.36 -4.79
CA SER A 102 23.06 4.56 -6.14
C SER A 102 22.16 3.99 -7.23
N ALA A 103 21.48 2.86 -6.98
CA ALA A 103 20.46 2.35 -7.89
C ALA A 103 19.29 3.34 -8.02
N ALA A 104 18.75 3.81 -6.89
CA ALA A 104 17.66 4.78 -6.87
C ALA A 104 18.04 6.06 -7.64
N LYS A 105 19.19 6.67 -7.32
CA LYS A 105 19.66 7.88 -8.03
C LYS A 105 19.80 7.67 -9.54
N ARG A 106 20.38 6.55 -9.98
CA ARG A 106 20.48 6.23 -11.41
C ARG A 106 19.11 6.07 -12.06
N MET A 107 18.15 5.44 -11.38
CA MET A 107 16.76 5.30 -11.87
C MET A 107 16.05 6.66 -11.97
N CYS A 108 16.18 7.53 -10.96
CA CYS A 108 15.62 8.89 -11.02
C CYS A 108 16.17 9.69 -12.21
N SER A 109 17.47 9.61 -12.48
CA SER A 109 18.10 10.28 -13.62
C SER A 109 17.76 9.66 -14.98
N ALA A 110 17.23 8.44 -15.03
CA ALA A 110 16.94 7.70 -16.27
C ALA A 110 15.61 8.11 -16.95
N SER A 111 15.05 9.27 -16.61
CA SER A 111 13.77 9.78 -17.15
C SER A 111 12.57 8.86 -16.89
N CYS A 112 12.54 8.18 -15.74
CA CYS A 112 11.45 7.30 -15.31
C CYS A 112 10.06 7.95 -15.36
N GLY A 113 9.97 9.28 -15.18
CA GLY A 113 8.70 10.01 -15.27
C GLY A 113 7.97 9.82 -16.60
N LYS A 114 8.71 9.59 -17.70
CA LYS A 114 8.12 9.30 -19.03
C LYS A 114 7.38 7.96 -19.08
N LEU A 115 7.67 7.04 -18.16
CA LEU A 115 7.02 5.73 -18.08
C LEU A 115 5.69 5.78 -17.28
N VAL A 116 5.41 6.89 -16.59
CA VAL A 116 4.16 7.11 -15.86
C VAL A 116 3.00 7.42 -16.81
N ASP A 117 3.31 7.83 -18.05
CA ASP A 117 2.32 8.20 -19.05
C ASP A 117 1.25 7.09 -19.23
N PRO A 118 -0.05 7.43 -19.12
CA PRO A 118 -1.14 6.48 -19.28
C PRO A 118 -1.09 5.71 -20.61
N LEU A 119 -0.48 6.27 -21.65
CA LEU A 119 -0.39 5.68 -23.00
C LEU A 119 0.67 4.58 -23.14
N MET A 120 1.48 4.33 -22.13
CA MET A 120 2.46 3.23 -22.14
C MET A 120 1.77 1.87 -21.92
N HIS A 121 1.06 1.42 -22.93
CA HIS A 121 0.52 0.06 -23.01
C HIS A 121 1.59 -0.89 -23.55
N GLY A 122 1.66 -2.10 -22.98
CA GLY A 122 2.39 -3.17 -23.65
C GLY A 122 1.80 -3.42 -25.04
N LYS A 123 2.57 -4.05 -25.95
CA LYS A 123 2.11 -4.39 -27.31
C LYS A 123 0.79 -5.17 -27.36
N ASN A 124 0.35 -5.74 -26.24
CA ASN A 124 -0.89 -6.51 -26.09
C ASN A 124 -1.99 -5.77 -25.30
N GLY A 125 -1.90 -4.45 -25.11
CA GLY A 125 -2.91 -3.66 -24.39
C GLY A 125 -2.89 -3.83 -22.85
N GLY A 126 -2.17 -4.83 -22.32
CA GLY A 126 -1.91 -4.94 -20.89
C GLY A 126 -1.04 -3.79 -20.40
N GLY A 127 -1.54 -3.01 -19.43
CA GLY A 127 -0.76 -1.98 -18.76
C GLY A 127 0.45 -2.57 -18.05
N ILE A 128 1.51 -1.77 -17.91
CA ILE A 128 2.69 -2.13 -17.14
C ILE A 128 2.34 -2.01 -15.66
N GLY A 129 2.37 -3.13 -14.93
CA GLY A 129 2.21 -3.15 -13.47
C GLY A 129 3.33 -2.38 -12.75
N GLY A 130 3.16 -2.15 -11.46
CA GLY A 130 4.12 -1.33 -10.69
C GLY A 130 5.56 -1.90 -10.67
N ASP A 131 5.70 -3.20 -10.43
CA ASP A 131 7.01 -3.88 -10.44
C ASP A 131 7.65 -3.87 -11.84
N ALA A 132 6.85 -4.04 -12.88
CA ALA A 132 7.29 -3.92 -14.26
C ALA A 132 7.72 -2.48 -14.63
N PHE A 133 7.11 -1.47 -14.05
CA PHE A 133 7.55 -0.07 -14.17
C PHE A 133 8.94 0.13 -13.55
N LEU A 134 9.18 -0.39 -12.34
CA LEU A 134 10.51 -0.36 -11.72
C LEU A 134 11.54 -1.15 -12.53
N GLY A 135 11.16 -2.31 -13.09
CA GLY A 135 12.01 -3.08 -13.99
C GLY A 135 12.41 -2.29 -15.24
N LYS A 136 11.48 -1.53 -15.83
CA LYS A 136 11.75 -0.63 -16.96
C LYS A 136 12.65 0.54 -16.57
N CYS A 137 12.44 1.13 -15.41
CA CYS A 137 13.34 2.14 -14.85
C CYS A 137 14.76 1.61 -14.67
N ALA A 138 14.92 0.40 -14.12
CA ALA A 138 16.22 -0.24 -13.96
C ALA A 138 16.88 -0.51 -15.32
N GLN A 139 16.11 -0.95 -16.32
CA GLN A 139 16.59 -1.14 -17.69
C GLN A 139 17.10 0.17 -18.30
N LEU A 140 16.34 1.27 -18.19
CA LEU A 140 16.76 2.59 -18.67
C LEU A 140 18.01 3.09 -17.94
N ALA A 141 18.12 2.79 -16.65
CA ALA A 141 19.27 3.10 -15.81
C ALA A 141 20.47 2.15 -16.00
N LYS A 142 20.35 1.14 -16.90
CA LYS A 142 21.35 0.09 -17.14
C LYS A 142 21.75 -0.67 -15.86
N ILE A 143 20.77 -0.96 -15.01
CA ILE A 143 20.95 -1.72 -13.77
C ILE A 143 20.44 -3.14 -14.00
N THR A 144 21.31 -4.12 -13.77
CA THR A 144 20.94 -5.54 -13.84
C THR A 144 20.28 -5.98 -12.53
N PRO A 145 19.10 -6.59 -12.55
CA PRO A 145 18.48 -7.10 -11.34
C PRO A 145 19.26 -8.28 -10.76
N SER A 146 19.46 -8.29 -9.44
CA SER A 146 20.09 -9.38 -8.70
C SER A 146 19.02 -10.30 -8.11
N ASN A 147 19.01 -11.56 -8.54
CA ASN A 147 18.10 -12.56 -7.97
C ASN A 147 18.58 -13.01 -6.59
N SER A 148 17.65 -13.16 -5.64
CA SER A 148 17.93 -13.72 -4.32
C SER A 148 16.76 -14.56 -3.83
N SER A 149 17.06 -15.76 -3.31
CA SER A 149 16.09 -16.68 -2.71
C SER A 149 15.55 -16.18 -1.37
N LEU A 150 16.18 -15.17 -0.76
CA LEU A 150 15.66 -14.51 0.44
C LEU A 150 14.26 -13.91 0.19
N PHE A 151 14.01 -13.49 -1.06
CA PHE A 151 12.76 -12.92 -1.50
C PHE A 151 11.91 -14.04 -2.09
N SER A 152 10.86 -14.43 -1.41
CA SER A 152 9.98 -15.51 -1.86
C SER A 152 8.53 -15.19 -1.56
N ARG A 153 7.63 -15.79 -2.33
CA ARG A 153 6.16 -15.77 -2.08
C ARG A 153 5.77 -16.88 -1.10
N GLN A 154 6.61 -17.15 -0.10
CA GLN A 154 6.33 -18.18 0.89
C GLN A 154 5.24 -17.69 1.84
N PRO A 155 4.29 -18.56 2.24
CA PRO A 155 3.23 -18.18 3.16
C PRO A 155 3.80 -17.84 4.55
N SER A 156 3.23 -16.82 5.18
CA SER A 156 3.73 -16.17 6.41
C SER A 156 3.78 -17.05 7.66
N TRP A 157 3.17 -18.24 7.66
CA TRP A 157 3.12 -19.12 8.82
C TRP A 157 4.43 -19.86 9.11
N ALA A 158 5.38 -19.89 8.17
CA ALA A 158 6.62 -20.65 8.29
C ALA A 158 7.67 -20.02 9.21
N VAL A 159 7.43 -18.83 9.77
CA VAL A 159 8.47 -18.09 10.51
C VAL A 159 7.91 -17.35 11.73
N PRO A 160 8.62 -17.33 12.88
CA PRO A 160 8.11 -16.75 14.12
C PRO A 160 7.78 -15.25 14.06
N ALA A 161 6.60 -14.87 14.55
CA ALA A 161 6.09 -13.49 14.56
C ALA A 161 7.01 -12.45 15.23
N ALA A 162 7.88 -12.88 16.16
CA ALA A 162 8.85 -12.01 16.84
C ALA A 162 9.87 -11.37 15.87
N ASN A 163 10.11 -12.00 14.73
CA ASN A 163 11.14 -11.59 13.77
C ASN A 163 10.60 -10.71 12.63
N TYR A 164 9.32 -10.32 12.68
CA TYR A 164 8.66 -9.55 11.63
C TYR A 164 8.23 -8.17 12.06
N VAL A 165 8.47 -7.21 11.18
CA VAL A 165 7.71 -5.97 11.13
C VAL A 165 6.66 -6.15 10.03
N SER A 166 5.40 -6.16 10.43
CA SER A 166 4.27 -5.88 9.54
C SER A 166 3.69 -4.56 10.02
N PHE A 167 3.28 -3.69 9.08
CA PHE A 167 2.70 -2.38 9.40
C PHE A 167 1.35 -2.49 10.14
N HIS A 168 0.83 -3.69 10.40
CA HIS A 168 -0.41 -3.96 11.12
C HIS A 168 -0.20 -4.75 12.43
N ARG A 169 0.63 -4.24 13.35
CA ARG A 169 0.60 -4.71 14.75
C ARG A 169 -0.44 -3.92 15.56
N THR A 170 -1.56 -4.56 15.89
CA THR A 170 -2.34 -4.22 17.11
C THR A 170 -2.17 -5.37 18.10
N LYS A 171 -1.69 -5.06 19.31
CA LYS A 171 -1.92 -5.87 20.50
C LYS A 171 -2.67 -5.01 21.51
N PRO A 172 -3.86 -5.42 22.01
CA PRO A 172 -4.31 -4.97 23.30
C PRO A 172 -3.65 -5.83 24.40
N VAL A 173 -3.23 -5.19 25.48
CA VAL A 173 -2.83 -5.87 26.70
C VAL A 173 -4.07 -5.94 27.59
N ALA A 174 -4.54 -7.15 27.87
CA ALA A 174 -5.62 -7.38 28.82
C ALA A 174 -5.12 -7.10 30.25
N GLY A 175 -5.71 -6.12 30.91
CA GLY A 175 -5.45 -5.82 32.32
C GLY A 175 -6.48 -4.86 32.90
N LYS A 176 -7.22 -5.36 33.89
CA LYS A 176 -8.14 -4.64 34.80
C LYS A 176 -7.66 -3.23 35.13
N TYR A 177 -8.31 -2.19 34.62
CA TYR A 177 -8.25 -0.86 35.22
C TYR A 177 -9.55 -0.09 35.03
N ASP A 178 -9.75 0.82 35.97
CA ASP A 178 -10.73 1.89 36.01
C ASP A 178 -10.97 2.51 34.62
N PHE A 179 -12.20 2.95 34.40
CA PHE A 179 -12.63 3.61 33.18
C PHE A 179 -11.70 4.80 32.85
N ILE A 180 -10.77 4.58 31.94
CA ILE A 180 -9.98 5.65 31.32
C ILE A 180 -10.81 6.12 30.14
N ALA A 181 -11.33 7.35 30.22
CA ALA A 181 -12.03 7.96 29.10
C ALA A 181 -11.14 7.91 27.86
N ASP A 182 -11.56 7.12 26.87
CA ASP A 182 -10.85 7.01 25.61
C ASP A 182 -10.98 8.35 24.87
N PRO A 183 -9.88 9.08 24.60
CA PRO A 183 -9.95 10.42 24.00
C PRO A 183 -10.54 10.43 22.59
N ARG A 184 -10.78 9.26 21.99
CA ARG A 184 -11.47 9.10 20.70
C ARG A 184 -12.99 9.07 20.82
N CYS A 185 -13.52 8.83 22.02
CA CYS A 185 -14.95 8.82 22.28
C CYS A 185 -15.39 10.23 22.64
N SER A 186 -16.20 10.84 21.77
CA SER A 186 -16.87 12.11 22.06
C SER A 186 -18.33 11.83 22.42
N ILE A 187 -18.86 12.54 23.41
CA ILE A 187 -20.30 12.61 23.65
C ILE A 187 -20.90 13.40 22.48
N ILE A 188 -21.75 12.78 21.68
CA ILE A 188 -22.31 13.42 20.47
C ILE A 188 -23.62 14.13 20.76
N THR A 189 -24.31 13.78 21.84
CA THR A 189 -25.55 14.44 22.27
C THR A 189 -25.55 14.67 23.78
N GLU A 190 -25.53 15.93 24.21
CA GLU A 190 -25.78 16.32 25.61
C GLU A 190 -27.27 16.25 25.99
N ALA A 191 -28.18 16.07 25.03
CA ALA A 191 -29.61 15.98 25.28
C ALA A 191 -30.10 14.54 25.20
N GLY A 192 -29.77 13.73 26.22
CA GLY A 192 -30.56 12.54 26.50
C GLY A 192 -32.02 12.94 26.79
N ASP A 193 -32.96 12.06 26.46
CA ASP A 193 -34.33 12.11 26.98
C ASP A 193 -34.30 12.60 28.44
N PRO A 194 -35.02 13.67 28.82
CA PRO A 194 -34.97 14.20 30.19
C PRO A 194 -35.40 13.16 31.24
N LYS A 195 -36.03 12.06 30.83
CA LYS A 195 -36.37 10.91 31.68
C LYS A 195 -35.21 9.92 31.87
N ARG A 196 -34.16 10.00 31.06
CA ARG A 196 -32.96 9.15 31.08
C ARG A 196 -31.68 9.97 30.88
N PRO A 197 -31.32 10.84 31.84
CA PRO A 197 -30.12 11.69 31.77
C PRO A 197 -28.78 10.92 31.76
N TRP A 198 -28.81 9.60 31.89
CA TRP A 198 -27.65 8.70 31.83
C TRP A 198 -27.51 7.95 30.50
N ASP A 199 -28.46 8.10 29.56
CA ASP A 199 -28.38 7.57 28.19
C ASP A 199 -27.52 8.51 27.32
N VAL A 200 -26.23 8.60 27.68
CA VAL A 200 -25.23 9.32 26.89
C VAL A 200 -24.81 8.44 25.72
N ASP A 201 -25.11 8.88 24.49
CA ASP A 201 -24.62 8.24 23.27
C ASP A 201 -23.12 8.50 23.11
N TYR A 202 -22.32 7.50 23.50
CA TYR A 202 -20.90 7.47 23.20
C TYR A 202 -20.67 6.83 21.84
N ARG A 203 -20.07 7.61 20.94
CA ARG A 203 -19.47 7.08 19.72
C ARG A 203 -18.02 7.48 19.64
N CYS A 204 -17.22 6.51 19.23
CA CYS A 204 -15.77 6.64 19.21
C CYS A 204 -15.26 6.68 17.78
N MET A 205 -14.23 7.49 17.56
CA MET A 205 -13.42 7.37 16.36
C MET A 205 -12.79 5.96 16.31
N PRO A 206 -12.66 5.37 15.11
CA PRO A 206 -12.12 4.03 14.97
C PRO A 206 -10.66 3.94 15.47
N TYR A 207 -10.29 2.78 16.02
CA TYR A 207 -8.91 2.45 16.39
C TYR A 207 -7.96 2.44 15.20
N PHE A 208 -8.47 1.98 14.06
CA PHE A 208 -7.75 1.91 12.80
C PHE A 208 -8.77 1.99 11.65
N ALA A 209 -8.30 2.37 10.47
CA ALA A 209 -9.08 2.34 9.24
C ALA A 209 -8.44 1.38 8.25
N VAL A 210 -9.27 0.64 7.50
CA VAL A 210 -8.80 -0.09 6.33
C VAL A 210 -8.72 0.90 5.18
N VAL A 211 -7.51 1.24 4.77
CA VAL A 211 -7.24 2.12 3.63
C VAL A 211 -6.56 1.28 2.57
N GLY A 212 -6.98 1.40 1.31
CA GLY A 212 -6.33 0.69 0.22
C GLY A 212 -6.79 1.17 -1.14
N ALA A 213 -6.12 0.68 -2.18
CA ALA A 213 -6.50 0.97 -3.55
C ALA A 213 -7.76 0.17 -3.96
N PRO A 214 -8.54 0.65 -4.93
CA PRO A 214 -9.61 -0.14 -5.53
C PRO A 214 -9.09 -1.53 -5.96
N LYS A 215 -9.85 -2.58 -5.62
CA LYS A 215 -9.54 -3.98 -5.93
C LYS A 215 -8.29 -4.55 -5.23
N ALA A 216 -7.70 -3.87 -4.25
CA ALA A 216 -6.61 -4.40 -3.43
C ALA A 216 -7.07 -5.42 -2.36
N GLY A 217 -8.28 -5.97 -2.49
CA GLY A 217 -8.81 -6.94 -1.51
C GLY A 217 -9.27 -6.32 -0.18
N THR A 218 -9.38 -4.99 -0.07
CA THR A 218 -9.85 -4.31 1.15
C THR A 218 -11.23 -4.77 1.62
N THR A 219 -12.12 -5.12 0.69
CA THR A 219 -13.44 -5.70 1.01
C THR A 219 -13.33 -7.05 1.70
N SER A 220 -12.42 -7.92 1.23
CA SER A 220 -12.16 -9.24 1.82
C SER A 220 -11.47 -9.10 3.17
N LEU A 221 -10.44 -8.24 3.26
CA LEU A 221 -9.75 -7.93 4.51
C LEU A 221 -10.72 -7.39 5.57
N PHE A 222 -11.58 -6.44 5.21
CA PHE A 222 -12.64 -5.95 6.09
C PHE A 222 -13.56 -7.09 6.54
N GLY A 223 -13.91 -8.01 5.63
CA GLY A 223 -14.72 -9.19 5.94
C GLY A 223 -14.03 -10.15 6.93
N TYR A 224 -12.72 -10.34 6.84
CA TYR A 224 -11.96 -11.17 7.78
C TYR A 224 -11.80 -10.48 9.14
N LEU A 225 -11.48 -9.19 9.16
CA LEU A 225 -11.37 -8.41 10.39
C LEU A 225 -12.70 -8.37 11.14
N ALA A 226 -13.81 -8.18 10.43
CA ALA A 226 -15.15 -8.15 11.04
C ALA A 226 -15.61 -9.49 11.64
N GLN A 227 -14.89 -10.59 11.42
CA GLN A 227 -15.15 -11.88 12.08
C GLN A 227 -14.48 -11.98 13.45
N HIS A 228 -13.52 -11.10 13.77
CA HIS A 228 -12.86 -11.10 15.07
C HIS A 228 -13.82 -10.57 16.15
N PRO A 229 -13.99 -11.25 17.30
CA PRO A 229 -14.99 -10.90 18.31
C PRO A 229 -14.77 -9.51 18.94
N GLU A 230 -13.53 -9.02 18.95
CA GLU A 230 -13.20 -7.69 19.47
C GLU A 230 -13.34 -6.56 18.43
N ILE A 231 -13.62 -6.89 17.17
CA ILE A 231 -13.75 -5.88 16.11
C ILE A 231 -15.21 -5.52 15.92
N VAL A 232 -15.52 -4.28 16.26
CA VAL A 232 -16.83 -3.68 16.05
C VAL A 232 -16.83 -2.99 14.68
N LYS A 233 -17.62 -3.52 13.74
CA LYS A 233 -17.72 -2.97 12.38
C LYS A 233 -18.65 -1.75 12.32
N PRO A 234 -18.39 -0.79 11.41
CA PRO A 234 -19.35 0.27 11.11
C PRO A 234 -20.62 -0.30 10.44
N PHE A 235 -21.71 0.46 10.48
CA PHE A 235 -22.99 0.15 9.82
C PHE A 235 -22.87 0.14 8.30
N THR A 236 -21.94 0.93 7.75
CA THR A 236 -21.71 1.05 6.31
C THR A 236 -20.22 0.87 5.99
N LYS A 237 -19.92 0.37 4.80
CA LYS A 237 -18.54 0.25 4.29
C LYS A 237 -18.15 1.52 3.53
N GLU A 238 -16.84 1.69 3.33
CA GLU A 238 -16.27 2.73 2.45
C GLU A 238 -16.68 4.16 2.84
N MET A 239 -16.59 4.47 4.14
CA MET A 239 -16.88 5.80 4.65
C MET A 239 -15.79 6.78 4.15
N GLN A 240 -16.17 7.67 3.24
CA GLN A 240 -15.25 8.50 2.47
C GLN A 240 -14.73 9.75 3.22
N LEU A 241 -14.41 9.64 4.51
CA LEU A 241 -14.06 10.79 5.38
C LEU A 241 -12.88 11.60 4.84
N PHE A 242 -11.84 10.91 4.39
CA PHE A 242 -10.58 11.53 3.97
C PHE A 242 -10.42 11.65 2.45
N THR A 243 -11.50 11.45 1.67
CA THR A 243 -11.42 11.43 0.20
C THR A 243 -11.59 12.86 -0.35
N PRO A 244 -10.55 13.50 -0.91
CA PRO A 244 -10.63 14.93 -1.24
C PRO A 244 -11.42 15.22 -2.53
N ILE A 245 -11.60 14.22 -3.41
CA ILE A 245 -11.89 14.48 -4.84
C ILE A 245 -13.28 13.98 -5.28
N ALA A 246 -13.76 12.83 -4.77
CA ALA A 246 -15.05 12.28 -5.22
C ALA A 246 -16.27 12.98 -4.60
N ASN A 247 -16.11 13.60 -3.41
CA ASN A 247 -17.23 14.21 -2.67
C ASN A 247 -17.46 15.70 -2.97
N LEU A 248 -16.53 16.39 -3.61
CA LEU A 248 -16.76 17.76 -4.09
C LEU A 248 -17.92 17.82 -5.10
N GLN A 249 -18.14 16.75 -5.87
CA GLN A 249 -19.25 16.68 -6.83
C GLN A 249 -20.62 16.36 -6.20
N LYS A 250 -20.67 15.90 -4.94
CA LYS A 250 -21.93 15.54 -4.24
C LYS A 250 -22.27 16.43 -3.05
N GLY A 251 -21.44 17.44 -2.75
CA GLY A 251 -21.71 18.42 -1.68
C GLY A 251 -21.71 17.86 -0.25
N MET A 252 -21.36 16.60 -0.04
CA MET A 252 -21.28 16.00 1.30
C MET A 252 -19.88 16.16 1.88
N HIS A 253 -19.68 17.21 2.66
CA HIS A 253 -18.57 17.28 3.59
C HIS A 253 -18.92 16.50 4.85
N MET A 254 -18.33 15.31 5.01
CA MET A 254 -18.51 14.52 6.23
C MET A 254 -17.65 15.13 7.34
N THR A 255 -18.29 15.62 8.39
CA THR A 255 -17.63 16.09 9.61
C THR A 255 -17.25 14.90 10.49
N PRO A 256 -16.24 15.01 11.39
CA PRO A 256 -15.94 13.96 12.36
C PRO A 256 -17.16 13.52 13.19
N ALA A 257 -18.04 14.46 13.57
CA ALA A 257 -19.27 14.16 14.31
C ALA A 257 -20.29 13.37 13.47
N SER A 258 -20.43 13.68 12.17
CA SER A 258 -21.29 12.88 11.28
C SER A 258 -20.68 11.51 10.96
N TYR A 259 -19.35 11.41 10.94
CA TYR A 259 -18.61 10.18 10.66
C TYR A 259 -18.77 9.15 11.78
N THR A 260 -18.68 9.58 13.04
CA THR A 260 -18.90 8.71 14.19
C THR A 260 -20.33 8.16 14.24
N GLY A 261 -21.31 8.82 13.61
CA GLY A 261 -22.68 8.32 13.43
C GLY A 261 -22.81 7.01 12.65
N PHE A 262 -21.77 6.59 11.92
CA PHE A 262 -21.74 5.31 11.21
C PHE A 262 -21.21 4.14 12.05
N PHE A 263 -20.82 4.39 13.29
CA PHE A 263 -20.34 3.36 14.20
C PHE A 263 -21.43 3.05 15.24
N PRO A 264 -21.56 1.79 15.66
CA PRO A 264 -22.50 1.43 16.71
C PRO A 264 -22.10 2.08 18.03
N HIS A 265 -23.08 2.20 18.91
CA HIS A 265 -22.87 2.62 20.29
C HIS A 265 -21.90 1.65 20.96
N ILE A 266 -20.82 2.20 21.51
CA ILE A 266 -19.91 1.44 22.34
C ILE A 266 -20.14 1.99 23.74
N ASN A 267 -20.69 1.18 24.64
CA ASN A 267 -20.66 1.52 26.05
C ASN A 267 -19.19 1.38 26.49
N PRO A 268 -18.50 2.47 26.85
CA PRO A 268 -17.08 2.38 27.17
C PRO A 268 -16.84 1.80 28.58
N ARG A 269 -17.90 1.44 29.33
CA ARG A 269 -17.85 0.86 30.68
C ARG A 269 -17.66 -0.65 30.67
#